data_AF-A0A964AP86-F1
#
_entry.id   AF-A0A964AP86-F1
#
_cell.length_a   1.000
_cell.length_b   1.000
_cell.length_c   1.000
_cell.angle_alpha   90.00
_cell.angle_beta   90.00
_cell.angle_gamma   90.00
#
_symmetry.space_group_name_H-M   'P 1'
#
loop_
_entity.id
_entity.type
_entity.pdbx_description
1 polymer ?
#
loop_
_entity_poly.entity_id
_entity_poly.type
_entity_poly.pdbx_seq_one_letter_code
_entity_poly.pdbx_strand_id
1 'polypeptide(L)'
;MSAPADRIQQQMHELGVRPLDPGRLPPGVVVVRGLFLPSFAGPTLIELRENGPIATLSLRGWGPDAAPLRPGFLADRHSEIAVVRRAAGTPMWRQLQGPAGPELEAAPRSGIGIDGMTVRVEVLLDGALRAVDDWSPRPGTPVHRALATLFTLASCNLRDPRSQRQLDGLQLHLEGRGSARDRGGRPRRLRLFGDLHRYDVARLQAIADGIPPDDALLIEVEALESADDPSLAALRRIAARPGPTAWWAGTEERAAWLRGQLPEAAVFVRLDRAMANLGGG
;
A
#
# COMPACT_ATOMS: atom_id res chain seq x y z
N MET A 1 10.83 -8.30 32.21
CA MET A 1 10.53 -7.66 30.91
C MET A 1 10.21 -8.79 29.94
N SER A 2 9.01 -8.85 29.37
CA SER A 2 8.62 -9.91 28.43
C SER A 2 9.39 -9.79 27.10
N ALA A 3 9.57 -10.91 26.39
CA ALA A 3 10.24 -10.89 25.11
C ALA A 3 9.37 -10.14 24.08
N PRO A 4 9.95 -9.40 23.11
CA PRO A 4 9.16 -8.66 22.13
C PRO A 4 8.23 -9.52 21.25
N ALA A 5 8.54 -10.81 21.08
CA ALA A 5 7.63 -11.79 20.48
C ALA A 5 6.35 -11.96 21.31
N ASP A 6 6.47 -11.99 22.64
CA ASP A 6 5.33 -12.05 23.57
C ASP A 6 4.48 -10.78 23.44
N ARG A 7 5.11 -9.62 23.24
CA ARG A 7 4.40 -8.34 23.08
C ARG A 7 3.61 -8.28 21.77
N ILE A 8 4.17 -8.76 20.66
CA ILE A 8 3.46 -8.80 19.36
C ILE A 8 2.35 -9.86 19.40
N GLN A 9 2.62 -11.04 19.97
CA GLN A 9 1.59 -12.06 20.18
C GLN A 9 0.45 -11.54 21.08
N GLN A 10 0.80 -10.83 22.15
CA GLN A 10 -0.16 -10.16 23.02
C GLN A 10 -0.98 -9.12 22.23
N GLN A 11 -0.34 -8.28 21.42
CA GLN A 11 -1.04 -7.31 20.56
C GLN A 11 -1.94 -7.99 19.53
N MET A 12 -1.50 -9.08 18.90
CA MET A 12 -2.33 -9.88 17.99
C MET A 12 -3.57 -10.45 18.71
N HIS A 13 -3.38 -10.98 19.91
CA HIS A 13 -4.47 -11.50 20.74
C HIS A 13 -5.47 -10.39 21.13
N GLU A 14 -4.97 -9.23 21.58
CA GLU A 14 -5.76 -8.05 21.92
C GLU A 14 -6.54 -7.51 20.70
N LEU A 15 -5.96 -7.57 19.50
CA LEU A 15 -6.60 -7.14 18.24
C LEU A 15 -7.52 -8.21 17.62
N GLY A 16 -7.69 -9.37 18.27
CA GLY A 16 -8.48 -10.49 17.76
C GLY A 16 -7.88 -11.15 16.52
N VAL A 17 -6.60 -10.90 16.22
CA VAL A 17 -5.85 -11.55 15.15
C VAL A 17 -5.46 -12.94 15.65
N ARG A 18 -6.27 -13.94 15.29
CA ARG A 18 -5.96 -15.32 15.62
C ARG A 18 -4.80 -15.83 14.74
N PRO A 19 -3.76 -16.44 15.33
CA PRO A 19 -2.79 -17.23 14.57
C PRO A 19 -3.55 -18.24 13.71
N LEU A 20 -3.05 -18.53 12.51
CA LEU A 20 -3.59 -19.66 11.76
C LEU A 20 -3.31 -20.93 12.52
N ASP A 21 -4.31 -21.79 12.62
CA ASP A 21 -4.12 -23.18 12.98
C ASP A 21 -3.65 -23.91 11.71
N PRO A 22 -2.34 -24.25 11.59
CA PRO A 22 -1.82 -24.90 10.40
C PRO A 22 -2.48 -26.26 10.18
N GLY A 23 -2.97 -26.90 11.26
CA GLY A 23 -3.65 -28.19 11.22
C GLY A 23 -5.06 -28.16 10.60
N ARG A 24 -5.60 -26.97 10.30
CA ARG A 24 -6.93 -26.80 9.69
C ARG A 24 -6.90 -26.37 8.22
N LEU A 25 -5.72 -26.14 7.65
CA LEU A 25 -5.63 -25.72 6.26
C LEU A 25 -5.60 -26.94 5.32
N PRO A 26 -6.36 -26.91 4.21
CA PRO A 26 -6.27 -27.94 3.19
C PRO A 26 -4.84 -28.09 2.66
N PRO A 27 -4.42 -29.30 2.26
CA PRO A 27 -3.14 -29.50 1.58
C PRO A 27 -3.02 -28.58 0.35
N GLY A 28 -1.85 -27.96 0.18
CA GLY A 28 -1.56 -27.07 -0.96
C GLY A 28 -2.01 -25.61 -0.79
N VAL A 29 -2.54 -25.22 0.37
CA VAL A 29 -2.83 -23.82 0.68
C VAL A 29 -1.58 -23.11 1.17
N VAL A 30 -1.17 -22.06 0.45
CA VAL A 30 -0.08 -21.14 0.86
C VAL A 30 -0.71 -19.92 1.51
N VAL A 31 -0.24 -19.54 2.69
CA VAL A 31 -0.67 -18.29 3.32
C VAL A 31 0.53 -17.40 3.59
N VAL A 32 0.43 -16.16 3.15
CA VAL A 32 1.38 -15.09 3.46
C VAL A 32 0.63 -13.97 4.17
N ARG A 33 1.07 -13.60 5.36
CA ARG A 33 0.49 -12.51 6.15
C ARG A 33 1.55 -11.46 6.42
N GLY A 34 1.20 -10.19 6.30
CA GLY A 34 1.96 -9.08 6.84
C GLY A 34 1.07 -8.29 7.79
N LEU A 35 1.39 -8.31 9.08
CA LEU A 35 0.80 -7.40 10.06
C LEU A 35 1.74 -6.19 10.19
N PHE A 36 1.23 -5.03 9.83
CA PHE A 36 1.89 -3.74 9.94
C PHE A 36 1.30 -2.98 11.11
N LEU A 37 2.16 -2.51 12.01
CA LEU A 37 1.79 -1.68 13.15
C LEU A 37 2.48 -0.32 13.01
N PRO A 38 2.03 0.56 12.10
CA PRO A 38 2.48 1.93 12.03
C PRO A 38 1.98 2.71 13.25
N SER A 39 2.82 3.61 13.77
CA SER A 39 2.52 4.40 14.98
C SER A 39 1.27 5.29 14.87
N PHE A 40 0.84 5.61 13.65
CA PHE A 40 -0.21 6.60 13.38
C PHE A 40 -1.39 6.10 12.52
N ALA A 41 -1.25 4.94 11.86
CA ALA A 41 -2.26 4.47 10.89
C ALA A 41 -3.04 3.23 11.36
N GLY A 42 -2.93 2.89 12.66
CA GLY A 42 -3.53 1.71 13.24
C GLY A 42 -2.95 0.40 12.67
N PRO A 43 -3.19 -0.74 13.32
CA PRO A 43 -2.82 -2.03 12.78
C PRO A 43 -3.38 -2.24 11.37
N THR A 44 -2.62 -2.89 10.49
CA THR A 44 -3.08 -3.33 9.17
C THR A 44 -2.55 -4.72 8.87
N LEU A 45 -3.43 -5.67 8.56
CA LEU A 45 -3.12 -7.03 8.17
C LEU A 45 -3.39 -7.19 6.67
N ILE A 46 -2.34 -7.43 5.89
CA ILE A 46 -2.46 -7.88 4.50
C ILE A 46 -2.25 -9.39 4.49
N GLU A 47 -3.23 -10.14 4.00
CA GLU A 47 -3.19 -11.60 3.97
C GLU A 47 -3.45 -12.07 2.54
N LEU A 48 -2.55 -12.88 2.01
CA LEU A 48 -2.69 -13.58 0.74
C LEU A 48 -2.83 -15.08 1.03
N ARG A 49 -3.92 -15.69 0.56
CA ARG A 49 -4.17 -17.14 0.65
C ARG A 49 -4.27 -17.75 -0.75
N GLU A 50 -3.52 -18.79 -1.04
CA GLU A 50 -3.62 -19.54 -2.28
C GLU A 50 -4.47 -20.79 -2.08
N ASN A 51 -5.35 -21.08 -3.04
CA ASN A 51 -6.09 -22.33 -3.11
C ASN A 51 -6.19 -22.78 -4.58
N GLY A 52 -5.21 -23.56 -5.03
CA GLY A 52 -5.11 -24.02 -6.42
C GLY A 52 -4.77 -22.88 -7.40
N PRO A 53 -5.58 -22.63 -8.46
CA PRO A 53 -5.29 -21.62 -9.48
C PRO A 53 -5.60 -20.18 -9.05
N ILE A 54 -6.20 -20.00 -7.87
CA ILE A 54 -6.71 -18.73 -7.37
C ILE A 54 -5.98 -18.37 -6.08
N ALA A 55 -5.65 -17.09 -5.94
CA ALA A 55 -5.24 -16.52 -4.67
C ALA A 55 -6.27 -15.48 -4.21
N THR A 56 -6.55 -15.48 -2.92
CA THR A 56 -7.39 -14.50 -2.23
C THR A 56 -6.48 -13.56 -1.47
N LEU A 57 -6.49 -12.31 -1.87
CA LEU A 57 -5.84 -11.24 -1.14
C LEU A 57 -6.90 -10.57 -0.26
N SER A 58 -6.59 -10.37 1.01
CA SER A 58 -7.42 -9.61 1.93
C SER A 58 -6.61 -8.57 2.66
N LEU A 59 -7.27 -7.45 2.96
CA LEU A 59 -6.74 -6.43 3.83
C LEU A 59 -7.72 -6.23 4.96
N ARG A 60 -7.20 -6.24 6.17
CA ARG A 60 -7.93 -5.85 7.37
C ARG A 60 -7.20 -4.71 8.01
N GLY A 61 -7.89 -3.64 8.29
CA GLY A 61 -7.31 -2.52 9.00
C GLY A 61 -8.17 -2.16 10.20
N TRP A 62 -7.49 -1.60 11.18
CA TRP A 62 -8.10 -1.09 12.40
C TRP A 62 -7.93 0.42 12.35
N GLY A 63 -9.05 1.16 12.41
CA GLY A 63 -9.04 2.58 12.08
C GLY A 63 -8.21 3.48 13.03
N PRO A 64 -7.60 4.56 12.53
CA PRO A 64 -7.07 5.67 13.34
C PRO A 64 -8.17 6.58 13.90
N ASP A 65 -9.40 6.52 13.36
CA ASP A 65 -10.55 7.31 13.81
C ASP A 65 -11.06 6.90 15.22
N ALA A 66 -10.56 5.79 15.76
CA ALA A 66 -10.70 5.46 17.17
C ALA A 66 -9.67 6.28 17.94
N ALA A 67 -10.12 7.32 18.66
CA ALA A 67 -9.40 8.00 19.73
C ALA A 67 -8.44 7.03 20.48
N PRO A 68 -7.25 7.50 20.93
CA PRO A 68 -6.13 6.67 21.37
C PRO A 68 -6.61 5.42 22.10
N LEU A 69 -6.30 4.24 21.53
CA LEU A 69 -6.69 2.90 21.98
C LEU A 69 -7.06 2.86 23.46
N ARG A 70 -8.31 3.21 23.78
CA ARG A 70 -8.82 3.01 25.13
C ARG A 70 -9.05 1.51 25.27
N PRO A 71 -8.56 0.88 26.35
CA PRO A 71 -8.87 -0.52 26.61
C PRO A 71 -10.38 -0.73 26.55
N GLY A 72 -10.84 -1.57 25.63
CA GLY A 72 -12.27 -1.93 25.49
C GLY A 72 -13.02 -1.35 24.28
N PHE A 73 -12.42 -0.48 23.46
CA PHE A 73 -13.02 -0.13 22.17
C PHE A 73 -12.58 -1.14 21.09
N LEU A 74 -13.53 -1.95 20.63
CA LEU A 74 -13.36 -2.75 19.42
C LEU A 74 -13.21 -1.76 18.25
N ALA A 75 -11.97 -1.53 17.82
CA ALA A 75 -11.67 -0.68 16.67
C ALA A 75 -12.55 -1.04 15.47
N ASP A 76 -13.03 -0.04 14.73
CA ASP A 76 -13.79 -0.24 13.50
C ASP A 76 -12.96 -1.11 12.57
N ARG A 77 -13.43 -2.34 12.37
CA ARG A 77 -12.71 -3.39 11.65
C ARG A 77 -13.14 -3.32 10.21
N HIS A 78 -12.26 -2.79 9.36
CA HIS A 78 -12.44 -2.87 7.92
C HIS A 78 -11.93 -4.20 7.38
N SER A 79 -12.60 -4.76 6.37
CA SER A 79 -12.05 -5.89 5.62
C SER A 79 -12.46 -5.84 4.15
N GLU A 80 -11.47 -5.91 3.27
CA GLU A 80 -11.67 -6.08 1.83
C GLU A 80 -11.02 -7.38 1.36
N ILE A 81 -11.61 -8.02 0.34
CA ILE A 81 -11.12 -9.24 -0.28
C ILE A 81 -11.11 -9.05 -1.80
N ALA A 82 -9.97 -9.36 -2.43
CA ALA A 82 -9.81 -9.42 -3.87
C ALA A 82 -9.31 -10.80 -4.32
N VAL A 83 -9.75 -11.23 -5.50
CA VAL A 83 -9.34 -12.48 -6.12
C VAL A 83 -8.25 -12.18 -7.16
N VAL A 84 -7.09 -12.82 -7.01
CA VAL A 84 -5.91 -12.63 -7.86
C VAL A 84 -5.59 -13.95 -8.59
N ARG A 85 -5.34 -13.89 -9.89
CA ARG A 85 -4.94 -15.08 -10.67
C ARG A 85 -3.49 -15.46 -10.37
N ARG A 86 -3.22 -16.76 -10.20
CA ARG A 86 -1.87 -17.30 -9.88
C ARG A 86 -0.75 -16.81 -10.79
N ALA A 87 -1.03 -16.63 -12.09
CA ALA A 87 -0.06 -16.15 -13.09
C ALA A 87 0.46 -14.73 -12.81
N ALA A 88 -0.31 -13.89 -12.09
CA ALA A 88 0.14 -12.54 -11.71
C ALA A 88 1.11 -12.55 -10.52
N GLY A 89 1.26 -13.67 -9.81
CA GLY A 89 2.13 -13.81 -8.64
C GLY A 89 3.42 -14.60 -8.87
N THR A 90 3.65 -15.18 -10.05
CA THR A 90 4.75 -16.16 -10.29
C THR A 90 6.17 -15.66 -9.94
N PRO A 91 6.55 -14.39 -10.20
CA PRO A 91 7.83 -13.84 -9.77
C PRO A 91 7.94 -13.69 -8.25
N MET A 92 6.86 -13.29 -7.57
CA MET A 92 6.78 -13.22 -6.11
C MET A 92 6.88 -14.62 -5.50
N TRP A 93 6.18 -15.59 -6.07
CA TRP A 93 6.21 -16.98 -5.59
C TRP A 93 7.62 -17.55 -5.64
N ARG A 94 8.39 -17.28 -6.70
CA ARG A 94 9.81 -17.67 -6.74
C ARG A 94 10.66 -16.94 -5.70
N GLN A 95 10.35 -15.70 -5.36
CA GLN A 95 11.04 -14.97 -4.28
C GLN A 95 10.70 -15.52 -2.88
N LEU A 96 9.47 -16.01 -2.68
CA LEU A 96 9.01 -16.59 -1.41
C LEU A 96 9.32 -18.10 -1.27
N GLN A 97 9.39 -18.84 -2.38
CA GLN A 97 9.50 -20.31 -2.46
C GLN A 97 10.82 -20.81 -3.08
N GLY A 98 11.77 -19.93 -3.43
CA GLY A 98 13.07 -20.37 -3.97
C GLY A 98 13.77 -21.35 -3.02
N PRO A 99 14.70 -22.20 -3.49
CA PRO A 99 15.33 -23.27 -2.69
C PRO A 99 16.13 -22.78 -1.47
N ALA A 100 16.38 -21.48 -1.34
CA ALA A 100 16.93 -20.85 -0.14
C ALA A 100 15.85 -20.35 0.86
N GLY A 101 14.56 -20.42 0.48
CA GLY A 101 13.54 -19.51 1.01
C GLY A 101 14.04 -18.06 0.98
N PRO A 102 13.33 -17.10 1.55
CA PRO A 102 14.05 -16.18 2.39
C PRO A 102 14.56 -17.02 3.58
N GLU A 103 15.87 -17.07 3.80
CA GLU A 103 16.37 -17.14 5.17
C GLU A 103 15.76 -15.92 5.85
N LEU A 104 14.55 -16.10 6.35
CA LEU A 104 13.87 -15.11 7.14
C LEU A 104 14.48 -15.16 8.55
N GLU A 105 15.80 -15.04 8.62
CA GLU A 105 16.44 -14.74 9.87
C GLU A 105 15.99 -13.34 10.25
N ALA A 106 15.57 -13.19 11.51
CA ALA A 106 15.22 -11.88 12.04
C ALA A 106 16.43 -10.98 11.81
N ALA A 107 16.27 -9.92 11.00
CA ALA A 107 17.36 -9.00 10.76
C ALA A 107 17.81 -8.44 12.12
N PRO A 108 19.13 -8.32 12.39
CA PRO A 108 19.59 -7.71 13.61
C PRO A 108 19.00 -6.30 13.72
N ARG A 109 18.35 -6.03 14.86
CA ARG A 109 17.70 -4.75 15.15
C ARG A 109 18.70 -3.64 14.99
N SER A 110 18.53 -2.83 13.97
CA SER A 110 19.58 -1.92 13.59
C SER A 110 18.98 -0.62 13.10
N GLY A 111 18.46 0.10 14.10
CA GLY A 111 18.01 1.48 14.02
C GLY A 111 17.09 1.77 15.19
N ILE A 112 17.11 2.99 15.68
CA ILE A 112 15.96 3.61 16.38
C ILE A 112 15.44 4.62 15.35
N GLY A 113 14.63 4.16 14.39
CA GLY A 113 13.74 5.03 13.63
C GLY A 113 12.68 5.64 14.55
N ILE A 114 12.66 6.96 14.61
CA ILE A 114 11.91 7.76 15.58
C ILE A 114 10.37 7.59 15.43
N ASP A 115 9.90 7.01 14.31
CA ASP A 115 8.46 6.85 13.99
C ASP A 115 8.01 5.37 13.79
N GLY A 116 8.90 4.40 14.08
CA GLY A 116 8.98 3.05 13.47
C GLY A 116 7.71 2.19 13.32
N MET A 117 7.69 1.43 12.21
CA MET A 117 6.68 0.39 11.90
C MET A 117 7.17 -0.97 12.40
N THR A 118 6.37 -1.66 13.22
CA THR A 118 6.62 -3.08 13.54
C THR A 118 5.92 -3.94 12.49
N VAL A 119 6.63 -4.93 11.96
CA VAL A 119 6.06 -5.85 10.97
C VAL A 119 6.24 -7.29 11.40
N ARG A 120 5.18 -8.07 11.28
CA ARG A 120 5.22 -9.52 11.39
C ARG A 120 4.81 -10.15 10.08
N VAL A 121 5.66 -11.03 9.57
CA VAL A 121 5.37 -11.86 8.40
C VAL A 121 5.16 -13.30 8.83
N GLU A 122 4.03 -13.88 8.48
CA GLU A 122 3.78 -15.32 8.64
C GLU A 122 3.64 -15.96 7.26
N VAL A 123 4.45 -16.99 6.98
CA VAL A 123 4.43 -17.72 5.72
C VAL A 123 4.24 -19.21 6.01
N LEU A 124 3.20 -19.82 5.44
CA LEU A 124 3.05 -21.28 5.44
C LEU A 124 3.67 -21.85 4.17
N LEU A 125 4.79 -22.57 4.30
CA LEU A 125 5.49 -23.24 3.22
C LEU A 125 5.60 -24.73 3.54
N ASP A 126 5.20 -25.60 2.61
CA ASP A 126 5.29 -27.06 2.74
C ASP A 126 4.68 -27.61 4.05
N GLY A 127 3.59 -26.99 4.51
CA GLY A 127 2.90 -27.34 5.77
C GLY A 127 3.55 -26.81 7.04
N ALA A 128 4.69 -26.11 6.95
CA ALA A 128 5.37 -25.49 8.07
C ALA A 128 5.12 -23.97 8.12
N LEU A 129 4.57 -23.49 9.24
CA LEU A 129 4.40 -22.05 9.48
C LEU A 129 5.74 -21.46 9.92
N ARG A 130 6.23 -20.48 9.16
CA ARG A 130 7.41 -19.67 9.50
C ARG A 130 6.96 -18.26 9.82
N ALA A 131 7.36 -17.73 10.98
CA ALA A 131 7.01 -16.39 11.42
C ALA A 131 8.27 -15.55 11.65
N VAL A 132 8.20 -14.28 11.27
CA VAL A 132 9.35 -13.37 11.25
C VAL A 132 8.87 -12.02 11.69
N ASP A 133 9.49 -11.51 12.73
CA ASP A 133 9.21 -10.19 13.25
C ASP A 133 10.40 -9.29 12.90
N ASP A 134 10.15 -8.19 12.20
CA ASP A 134 11.15 -7.17 11.88
C ASP A 134 10.62 -5.79 12.24
N TRP A 135 11.52 -4.94 12.71
CA TRP A 135 11.19 -3.57 13.09
C TRP A 135 11.85 -2.63 12.10
N SER A 136 11.05 -1.82 11.39
CA SER A 136 11.52 -0.93 10.34
C SER A 136 12.40 -1.66 9.30
N PRO A 137 11.85 -2.65 8.57
CA PRO A 137 12.63 -3.54 7.71
C PRO A 137 13.46 -2.76 6.69
N ARG A 138 14.78 -2.99 6.71
CA ARG A 138 15.72 -2.25 5.87
C ARG A 138 15.48 -2.49 4.38
N PRO A 139 15.52 -1.44 3.53
CA PRO A 139 15.44 -1.60 2.08
C PRO A 139 16.43 -2.65 1.56
N GLY A 140 15.94 -3.59 0.74
CA GLY A 140 16.77 -4.62 0.10
C GLY A 140 16.91 -5.94 0.87
N THR A 141 16.46 -6.02 2.13
CA THR A 141 16.39 -7.31 2.85
C THR A 141 15.34 -8.25 2.23
N PRO A 142 15.46 -9.58 2.41
CA PRO A 142 14.42 -10.51 1.97
C PRO A 142 13.05 -10.20 2.57
N VAL A 143 13.00 -9.82 3.86
CA VAL A 143 11.77 -9.41 4.56
C VAL A 143 11.17 -8.16 3.90
N HIS A 144 11.97 -7.11 3.68
CA HIS A 144 11.53 -5.90 3.00
C HIS A 144 10.95 -6.19 1.61
N ARG A 145 11.62 -7.04 0.81
CA ARG A 145 11.14 -7.44 -0.53
C ARG A 145 9.82 -8.19 -0.48
N ALA A 146 9.66 -9.14 0.45
CA ALA A 146 8.40 -9.86 0.65
C ALA A 146 7.26 -8.89 0.99
N LEU A 147 7.51 -7.95 1.90
CA LEU A 147 6.54 -6.94 2.33
C LEU A 147 6.17 -5.96 1.21
N ALA A 148 7.17 -5.41 0.51
CA ALA A 148 6.96 -4.54 -0.64
C ALA A 148 6.14 -5.24 -1.73
N THR A 149 6.31 -6.55 -1.89
CA THR A 149 5.54 -7.32 -2.86
C THR A 149 4.09 -7.55 -2.42
N LEU A 150 3.85 -7.93 -1.16
CA LEU A 150 2.49 -8.02 -0.59
C LEU A 150 1.76 -6.69 -0.69
N PHE A 151 2.46 -5.61 -0.32
CA PHE A 151 1.98 -4.25 -0.42
C PHE A 151 1.61 -3.88 -1.86
N THR A 152 2.48 -4.19 -2.83
CA THR A 152 2.23 -3.94 -4.26
C THR A 152 1.02 -4.72 -4.75
N LEU A 153 0.87 -5.99 -4.38
CA LEU A 153 -0.31 -6.77 -4.74
C LEU A 153 -1.59 -6.17 -4.15
N ALA A 154 -1.56 -5.79 -2.89
CA ALA A 154 -2.68 -5.12 -2.23
C ALA A 154 -3.07 -3.83 -2.93
N SER A 155 -2.07 -3.01 -3.20
CA SER A 155 -2.15 -1.78 -3.96
C SER A 155 -2.78 -1.92 -5.35
N CYS A 156 -2.47 -3.01 -6.05
CA CYS A 156 -2.95 -3.25 -7.41
C CYS A 156 -4.36 -3.82 -7.47
N ASN A 157 -4.79 -4.60 -6.46
CA ASN A 157 -6.01 -5.40 -6.52
C ASN A 157 -7.15 -4.87 -5.63
N LEU A 158 -6.82 -4.21 -4.53
CA LEU A 158 -7.81 -3.62 -3.64
C LEU A 158 -8.26 -2.26 -4.17
N ARG A 159 -9.54 -1.95 -3.97
CA ARG A 159 -10.23 -0.78 -4.54
C ARG A 159 -11.01 0.00 -3.50
N ASP A 160 -11.35 -0.58 -2.36
CA ASP A 160 -12.07 0.11 -1.31
C ASP A 160 -11.30 1.38 -0.84
N PRO A 161 -11.96 2.55 -0.73
CA PRO A 161 -11.30 3.78 -0.33
C PRO A 161 -10.62 3.73 1.05
N ARG A 162 -11.16 2.98 2.02
CA ARG A 162 -10.53 2.79 3.34
C ARG A 162 -9.27 1.94 3.22
N SER A 163 -9.33 0.86 2.44
CA SER A 163 -8.15 0.03 2.14
C SER A 163 -7.06 0.86 1.43
N GLN A 164 -7.43 1.68 0.46
CA GLN A 164 -6.45 2.53 -0.24
C GLN A 164 -5.78 3.52 0.71
N ARG A 165 -6.54 4.21 1.59
CA ARG A 165 -5.95 5.12 2.59
C ARG A 165 -4.99 4.41 3.54
N GLN A 166 -5.32 3.19 3.97
CA GLN A 166 -4.41 2.39 4.81
C GLN A 166 -3.13 2.00 4.05
N LEU A 167 -3.26 1.58 2.80
CA LEU A 167 -2.10 1.29 1.95
C LEU A 167 -1.24 2.54 1.69
N ASP A 168 -1.87 3.68 1.46
CA ASP A 168 -1.18 4.96 1.27
C ASP A 168 -0.30 5.28 2.51
N GLY A 169 -0.83 5.09 3.73
CA GLY A 169 -0.06 5.21 4.98
C GLY A 169 1.10 4.20 5.11
N LEU A 170 0.93 2.96 4.64
CA LEU A 170 1.98 1.95 4.67
C LEU A 170 3.11 2.21 3.67
N GLN A 171 2.84 2.86 2.53
CA GLN A 171 3.84 3.14 1.50
C GLN A 171 5.01 3.96 2.04
N LEU A 172 4.70 4.99 2.84
CA LEU A 172 5.69 5.88 3.45
C LEU A 172 6.72 5.06 4.24
N HIS A 173 6.26 4.04 4.96
CA HIS A 173 7.11 3.20 5.80
C HIS A 173 7.82 2.08 5.02
N LEU A 174 7.15 1.45 4.06
CA LEU A 174 7.72 0.30 3.36
C LEU A 174 8.71 0.70 2.30
N GLU A 175 8.35 1.66 1.48
CA GLU A 175 9.19 1.99 0.34
C GLU A 175 10.10 3.19 0.68
N GLY A 176 9.87 3.90 1.81
CA GLY A 176 10.52 5.18 2.10
C GLY A 176 10.15 6.23 1.05
N ARG A 177 8.97 6.05 0.47
CA ARG A 177 8.59 6.63 -0.82
C ARG A 177 7.51 7.66 -0.59
N GLY A 178 7.76 8.85 -1.15
CA GLY A 178 6.89 10.00 -1.12
C GLY A 178 5.43 9.80 -1.46
N SER A 179 4.68 10.88 -1.30
CA SER A 179 3.23 11.06 -1.44
C SER A 179 2.68 10.88 -2.87
N ALA A 180 3.32 10.02 -3.68
CA ALA A 180 2.99 9.70 -5.06
C ALA A 180 3.19 8.20 -5.37
N ARG A 181 2.16 7.56 -5.93
CA ARG A 181 2.16 6.14 -6.30
C ARG A 181 1.64 5.90 -7.71
N ASP A 182 2.40 5.15 -8.47
CA ASP A 182 1.97 4.63 -9.76
C ASP A 182 1.09 3.38 -9.56
N ARG A 183 -0.16 3.42 -10.07
CA ARG A 183 -1.13 2.31 -10.01
C ARG A 183 -1.17 1.50 -11.30
N GLY A 184 -0.36 1.84 -12.30
CA GLY A 184 -0.37 1.19 -13.60
C GLY A 184 -1.66 1.46 -14.39
N GLY A 185 -2.02 0.52 -15.27
CA GLY A 185 -3.23 0.58 -16.10
C GLY A 185 -3.06 1.31 -17.44
N ARG A 186 -4.16 1.33 -18.20
CA ARG A 186 -4.37 2.12 -19.43
C ARG A 186 -5.76 2.76 -19.34
N PRO A 187 -5.90 4.08 -19.16
CA PRO A 187 -4.85 5.09 -18.99
C PRO A 187 -3.92 4.79 -17.81
N ARG A 188 -2.68 5.29 -17.86
CA ARG A 188 -1.74 5.18 -16.74
C ARG A 188 -2.28 6.00 -15.58
N ARG A 189 -2.24 5.45 -14.37
CA ARG A 189 -2.82 6.07 -13.17
C ARG A 189 -1.75 6.40 -12.16
N LEU A 190 -1.68 7.66 -11.75
CA LEU A 190 -0.83 8.17 -10.69
C LEU A 190 -1.71 8.67 -9.55
N ARG A 191 -1.50 8.18 -8.32
CA ARG A 191 -2.21 8.63 -7.13
C ARG A 191 -1.31 9.49 -6.27
N LEU A 192 -1.79 10.66 -5.87
CA LEU A 192 -1.17 11.54 -4.89
C LEU A 192 -1.97 11.49 -3.59
N PHE A 193 -1.30 11.44 -2.44
CA PHE A 193 -1.94 11.24 -1.15
C PHE A 193 -1.14 11.88 -0.01
N GLY A 194 -1.80 12.26 1.09
CA GLY A 194 -1.13 12.91 2.23
C GLY A 194 -0.51 14.24 1.83
N ASP A 195 0.61 14.60 2.45
CA ASP A 195 1.31 15.85 2.17
C ASP A 195 2.39 15.67 1.10
N LEU A 196 2.29 16.40 -0.01
CA LEU A 196 3.31 16.40 -1.05
C LEU A 196 4.38 17.44 -0.72
N HIS A 197 5.58 16.96 -0.43
CA HIS A 197 6.71 17.79 0.00
C HIS A 197 7.76 17.93 -1.10
N ARG A 198 8.61 18.95 -0.99
CA ARG A 198 9.75 19.19 -1.91
C ARG A 198 10.65 17.97 -2.14
N TYR A 199 10.72 17.05 -1.18
CA TYR A 199 11.50 15.82 -1.29
C TYR A 199 10.88 14.80 -2.26
N ASP A 200 9.59 14.95 -2.59
CA ASP A 200 8.84 14.08 -3.49
C ASP A 200 8.98 14.51 -4.96
N VAL A 201 9.38 15.76 -5.22
CA VAL A 201 9.40 16.37 -6.55
C VAL A 201 10.20 15.56 -7.56
N ALA A 202 11.42 15.13 -7.20
CA ALA A 202 12.28 14.37 -8.12
C ALA A 202 11.66 13.03 -8.53
N ARG A 203 11.02 12.36 -7.57
CA ARG A 203 10.38 11.07 -7.79
C ARG A 203 9.07 11.22 -8.57
N LEU A 204 8.27 12.23 -8.23
CA LEU A 204 7.06 12.56 -8.96
C LEU A 204 7.38 12.86 -10.44
N GLN A 205 8.45 13.62 -10.69
CA GLN A 205 8.95 13.88 -12.03
C GLN A 205 9.43 12.59 -12.73
N ALA A 206 10.21 11.75 -12.04
CA ALA A 206 10.69 10.49 -12.60
C ALA A 206 9.54 9.53 -12.98
N ILE A 207 8.46 9.48 -12.19
CA ILE A 207 7.26 8.72 -12.57
C ILE A 207 6.63 9.34 -13.81
N ALA A 208 6.44 10.65 -13.84
CA ALA A 208 5.81 11.34 -14.98
C ALA A 208 6.61 11.22 -16.28
N ASP A 209 7.94 11.29 -16.21
CA ASP A 209 8.88 11.18 -17.34
C ASP A 209 8.97 9.73 -17.85
N GLY A 210 8.74 8.75 -16.97
CA GLY A 210 8.68 7.33 -17.34
C GLY A 210 7.42 6.96 -18.14
N ILE A 211 6.45 7.88 -18.26
CA ILE A 211 5.23 7.69 -19.03
C ILE A 211 5.44 8.31 -20.42
N PRO A 212 5.20 7.57 -21.52
CA PRO A 212 5.30 8.12 -22.87
C PRO A 212 4.53 9.43 -23.02
N PRO A 213 5.02 10.38 -23.84
CA PRO A 213 4.39 11.69 -23.97
C PRO A 213 2.95 11.61 -24.50
N ASP A 214 2.62 10.60 -25.31
CA ASP A 214 1.30 10.41 -25.94
C ASP A 214 0.36 9.51 -25.12
N ASP A 215 0.87 8.84 -24.07
CA ASP A 215 0.07 7.95 -23.24
C ASP A 215 -0.86 8.76 -22.32
N ALA A 216 -2.13 8.37 -22.28
CA ALA A 216 -3.11 8.99 -21.41
C ALA A 216 -2.77 8.79 -19.92
N LEU A 217 -2.81 9.88 -19.14
CA LEU A 217 -2.47 9.92 -17.72
C LEU A 217 -3.64 10.42 -16.88
N LEU A 218 -4.10 9.59 -15.94
CA LEU A 218 -5.01 9.98 -14.87
C LEU A 218 -4.23 10.25 -13.58
N ILE A 219 -4.42 11.43 -13.00
CA ILE A 219 -3.84 11.80 -11.70
C ILE A 219 -4.96 11.87 -10.65
N GLU A 220 -4.94 10.96 -9.70
CA GLU A 220 -5.88 10.88 -8.59
C GLU A 220 -5.35 11.71 -7.42
N VAL A 221 -6.04 12.78 -7.03
CA VAL A 221 -5.62 13.67 -5.93
C VAL A 221 -6.61 13.72 -4.77
N GLU A 222 -7.64 12.88 -4.79
CA GLU A 222 -8.70 12.83 -3.77
C GLU A 222 -8.13 12.73 -2.36
N ALA A 223 -7.04 11.98 -2.18
CA ALA A 223 -6.39 11.75 -0.89
C ALA A 223 -5.20 12.68 -0.63
N LEU A 224 -4.87 13.59 -1.56
CA LEU A 224 -3.85 14.61 -1.30
C LEU A 224 -4.40 15.54 -0.24
N GLU A 225 -3.62 15.86 0.79
CA GLU A 225 -4.02 16.76 1.86
C GLU A 225 -3.49 18.16 1.56
N SER A 226 -2.17 18.29 1.41
CA SER A 226 -1.48 19.54 1.07
C SER A 226 -0.35 19.34 0.06
N ALA A 227 0.16 20.46 -0.50
CA ALA A 227 1.35 20.48 -1.35
C ALA A 227 2.11 21.80 -1.14
N ASP A 228 3.44 21.72 -1.00
CA ASP A 228 4.29 22.92 -0.96
C ASP A 228 4.54 23.53 -2.34
N ASP A 229 5.06 24.76 -2.39
CA ASP A 229 5.29 25.47 -3.66
C ASP A 229 6.16 24.70 -4.67
N PRO A 230 7.28 24.07 -4.28
CA PRO A 230 8.05 23.20 -5.18
C PRO A 230 7.22 22.06 -5.77
N SER A 231 6.37 21.44 -4.95
CA SER A 231 5.48 20.37 -5.37
C SER A 231 4.41 20.86 -6.33
N LEU A 232 3.77 22.00 -6.05
CA LEU A 232 2.83 22.65 -6.97
C LEU A 232 3.47 22.97 -8.32
N ALA A 233 4.71 23.46 -8.33
CA ALA A 233 5.45 23.69 -9.57
C ALA A 233 5.72 22.39 -10.35
N ALA A 234 5.94 21.26 -9.66
CA ALA A 234 6.03 19.94 -10.30
C ALA A 234 4.70 19.49 -10.91
N LEU A 235 3.57 19.67 -10.21
CA LEU A 235 2.25 19.33 -10.73
C LEU A 235 1.91 20.14 -11.99
N ARG A 236 2.23 21.43 -12.02
CA ARG A 236 2.05 22.28 -13.21
C ARG A 236 2.86 21.79 -14.42
N ARG A 237 4.10 21.34 -14.20
CA ARG A 237 4.93 20.75 -15.27
C ARG A 237 4.31 19.47 -15.82
N ILE A 238 3.75 18.62 -14.95
CA ILE A 238 3.05 17.41 -15.38
C ILE A 238 1.78 17.75 -16.17
N ALA A 239 1.02 18.76 -15.74
CA ALA A 239 -0.17 19.22 -16.46
C ALA A 239 0.14 19.83 -17.83
N ALA A 240 1.37 20.32 -18.03
CA ALA A 240 1.84 20.87 -19.31
C ALA A 240 2.38 19.81 -20.28
N ARG A 241 2.34 18.51 -19.92
CA ARG A 241 2.75 17.44 -20.84
C ARG A 241 1.86 17.44 -22.10
N PRO A 242 2.38 17.03 -23.28
CA PRO A 242 1.63 17.07 -24.53
C PRO A 242 0.46 16.05 -24.58
N GLY A 243 0.58 14.91 -23.90
CA GLY A 243 -0.44 13.87 -23.93
C GLY A 243 -1.68 14.15 -23.06
N PRO A 244 -2.76 13.38 -23.29
CA PRO A 244 -4.00 13.52 -22.54
C PRO A 244 -3.77 13.34 -21.04
N THR A 245 -4.08 14.36 -20.25
CA THR A 245 -3.96 14.33 -18.79
C THR A 245 -5.26 14.77 -18.14
N ALA A 246 -5.75 13.98 -17.19
CA ALA A 246 -6.93 14.32 -16.40
C ALA A 246 -6.61 14.22 -14.91
N TRP A 247 -7.14 15.16 -14.13
CA TRP A 247 -6.94 15.28 -12.69
C TRP A 247 -8.26 15.00 -12.00
N TRP A 248 -8.34 13.91 -11.24
CA TRP A 248 -9.53 13.55 -10.49
C TRP A 248 -9.41 14.00 -9.03
N ALA A 249 -10.26 14.94 -8.65
CA ALA A 249 -10.27 15.62 -7.36
C ALA A 249 -11.10 14.93 -6.28
N GLY A 250 -12.12 14.14 -6.65
CA GLY A 250 -13.04 13.50 -5.71
C GLY A 250 -14.09 14.44 -5.09
N THR A 251 -13.71 15.67 -4.75
CA THR A 251 -14.60 16.68 -4.14
C THR A 251 -14.55 18.03 -4.88
N GLU A 252 -15.61 18.82 -4.74
CA GLU A 252 -15.66 20.19 -5.33
C GLU A 252 -14.62 21.11 -4.70
N GLU A 253 -14.40 21.03 -3.39
CA GLU A 253 -13.39 21.84 -2.69
C GLU A 253 -11.99 21.57 -3.24
N ARG A 254 -11.62 20.29 -3.40
CA ARG A 254 -10.34 19.89 -3.98
C ARG A 254 -10.22 20.31 -5.44
N ALA A 255 -11.31 20.22 -6.21
CA ALA A 255 -11.33 20.66 -7.59
C ALA A 255 -11.13 22.18 -7.71
N ALA A 256 -11.81 22.96 -6.88
CA ALA A 256 -11.66 24.41 -6.84
C ALA A 256 -10.22 24.82 -6.50
N TRP A 257 -9.61 24.19 -5.48
CA TRP A 257 -8.21 24.40 -5.16
C TRP A 257 -7.28 24.07 -6.34
N LEU A 258 -7.47 22.92 -7.00
CA LEU A 258 -6.66 22.51 -8.14
C LEU A 258 -6.81 23.43 -9.36
N ARG A 259 -8.02 23.95 -9.64
CA ARG A 259 -8.27 24.87 -10.76
C ARG A 259 -7.53 26.20 -10.61
N GLY A 260 -7.19 26.59 -9.38
CA GLY A 260 -6.29 27.73 -9.14
C GLY A 260 -4.82 27.44 -9.49
N GLN A 261 -4.46 26.18 -9.70
CA GLN A 261 -3.08 25.73 -9.92
C GLN A 261 -2.85 25.14 -11.32
N LEU A 262 -3.89 24.55 -11.93
CA LEU A 262 -3.84 23.73 -13.14
C LEU A 262 -4.90 24.18 -14.17
N PRO A 263 -4.77 23.78 -15.46
CA PRO A 263 -5.79 24.06 -16.46
C PRO A 263 -7.18 23.53 -16.05
N GLU A 264 -8.18 24.42 -15.99
CA GLU A 264 -9.51 24.09 -15.48
C GLU A 264 -10.18 22.92 -16.22
N ALA A 265 -10.04 22.88 -17.55
CA ALA A 265 -10.61 21.83 -18.39
C ALA A 265 -10.05 20.42 -18.11
N ALA A 266 -8.94 20.31 -17.38
CA ALA A 266 -8.33 19.03 -17.02
C ALA A 266 -8.71 18.56 -15.61
N VAL A 267 -9.48 19.32 -14.83
CA VAL A 267 -9.80 19.02 -13.42
C VAL A 267 -11.26 18.59 -13.25
N PHE A 268 -11.45 17.37 -12.75
CA PHE A 268 -12.74 16.69 -12.65
C PHE A 268 -13.05 16.24 -11.22
N VAL A 269 -14.29 16.42 -10.78
CA VAL A 269 -14.76 15.92 -9.49
C VAL A 269 -15.08 14.43 -9.56
N ARG A 270 -15.68 13.99 -10.67
CA ARG A 270 -16.08 12.60 -10.86
C ARG A 270 -15.08 11.82 -11.71
N LEU A 271 -14.76 10.59 -11.27
CA LEU A 271 -13.81 9.71 -11.92
C LEU A 271 -14.25 9.30 -13.34
N ASP A 272 -15.54 9.00 -13.52
CA ASP A 272 -16.10 8.62 -14.83
C ASP A 272 -15.89 9.71 -15.90
N ARG A 273 -16.06 10.98 -15.52
CA ARG A 273 -15.80 12.13 -16.40
C ARG A 273 -14.32 12.31 -16.71
N ALA A 274 -13.45 12.14 -15.72
CA ALA A 274 -12.01 12.19 -15.92
C ALA A 274 -11.54 11.12 -16.93
N MET A 275 -12.07 9.89 -16.79
CA MET A 275 -11.76 8.77 -17.68
C MET A 275 -12.27 9.00 -19.10
N ALA A 276 -13.50 9.51 -19.26
CA ALA A 276 -14.06 9.84 -20.57
C ALA A 276 -13.22 10.90 -21.30
N ASN A 277 -12.70 11.90 -20.58
CA ASN A 277 -11.83 12.94 -21.14
C ASN A 277 -10.51 12.39 -21.69
N LEU A 278 -10.03 11.26 -21.16
CA LEU A 278 -8.82 10.58 -21.61
C LEU A 278 -9.03 9.68 -22.82
N GLY A 279 -10.23 9.69 -23.43
CA GLY A 279 -10.58 8.80 -24.53
C GLY A 279 -10.96 7.38 -24.08
N GLY A 280 -11.28 7.20 -22.79
CA GLY A 280 -11.76 5.93 -22.24
C GLY A 280 -13.26 5.73 -22.52
N GLY A 281 -13.56 5.00 -23.59
CA GLY A 281 -14.76 4.19 -23.78
C GLY A 281 -14.37 2.72 -23.85
#